data_AF-A0AAW4ZKT3-F1
#
_entry.id   AF-A0AAW4ZKT3-F1
#
_cell.length_a   1.000
_cell.length_b   1.000
_cell.length_c   1.000
_cell.angle_alpha   90.00
_cell.angle_beta   90.00
_cell.angle_gamma   90.00
#
_symmetry.space_group_name_H-M   'P 1'
#
loop_
_entity.id
_entity.type
_entity.pdbx_description
1 polymer ?
#
loop_
_entity_poly.entity_id
_entity_poly.type
_entity_poly.pdbx_seq_one_letter_code
_entity_poly.pdbx_strand_id
1 'polypeptide(L)'
;MKLEIPLNELIYNLLITHDLDGFSTVELRHYAYERLYSGLAIEELRQQIYRQIYLLTERGFLRKEGEKSSRNIRYYKTSLFPEVCFVPSKRTTIPFFELKENDNKEKECFFVKLQHDKSLCEDEYQVVLSEVEEFQRLLNHYPSKVSILESLHQEALTRLTELKGKISALTKVAAMSTVS
;
A
#
# COMPACT_ATOMS: atom_id res chain seq x y z
N MET A 1 -3.90 -11.97 -23.40
CA MET A 1 -3.94 -10.63 -24.02
C MET A 1 -2.92 -9.77 -23.29
N LYS A 2 -1.90 -9.25 -23.99
CA LYS A 2 -1.00 -8.25 -23.39
C LYS A 2 -1.79 -6.94 -23.30
N LEU A 3 -1.78 -6.31 -22.13
CA LEU A 3 -2.51 -5.08 -21.87
C LEU A 3 -1.75 -3.91 -22.50
N GLU A 4 -2.46 -3.06 -23.23
CA GLU A 4 -1.90 -1.89 -23.90
C GLU A 4 -1.98 -0.67 -22.98
N ILE A 5 -0.83 -0.14 -22.56
CA ILE A 5 -0.76 1.04 -21.71
C ILE A 5 -0.32 2.25 -22.54
N PRO A 6 -1.17 3.30 -22.70
CA PRO A 6 -0.78 4.51 -23.39
C PRO A 6 0.26 5.28 -22.56
N LEU A 7 1.42 5.52 -23.17
CA LEU A 7 2.47 6.40 -22.66
C LEU A 7 2.54 7.68 -23.48
N ASN A 8 2.97 8.76 -22.83
CA ASN A 8 3.39 9.94 -23.56
C ASN A 8 4.48 9.53 -24.58
N GLU A 9 4.35 9.99 -25.83
CA GLU A 9 5.29 9.73 -26.92
C GLU A 9 6.75 10.03 -26.53
N LEU A 10 6.98 11.09 -25.75
CA LEU A 10 8.30 11.46 -25.22
C LEU A 10 8.85 10.37 -24.28
N ILE A 11 8.03 9.91 -23.34
CA ILE A 11 8.41 8.89 -22.34
C ILE A 11 8.55 7.51 -23.01
N TYR A 12 7.69 7.20 -23.97
CA TYR A 12 7.79 5.99 -24.79
C TYR A 12 9.15 5.96 -25.52
N ASN A 13 9.52 7.04 -26.19
CA ASN A 13 10.80 7.11 -26.89
C ASN A 13 11.99 6.99 -25.93
N LEU A 14 11.92 7.63 -24.77
CA LEU A 14 13.01 7.58 -23.79
C LEU A 14 13.14 6.19 -23.14
N LEU A 15 12.05 5.61 -22.64
CA LEU A 15 12.13 4.37 -21.86
C LEU A 15 12.14 3.11 -22.74
N ILE A 16 11.58 3.16 -23.95
CA ILE A 16 11.43 1.97 -24.80
C ILE A 16 12.34 2.06 -26.01
N THR A 17 12.21 3.10 -26.83
CA THR A 17 13.02 3.24 -28.04
C THR A 17 14.52 3.38 -27.73
N HIS A 18 14.85 4.08 -26.64
CA HIS A 18 16.24 4.24 -26.18
C HIS A 18 16.65 3.30 -25.05
N ASP A 19 15.74 2.41 -24.64
CA ASP A 19 15.92 1.46 -23.54
C ASP A 19 16.51 2.08 -22.26
N LEU A 20 16.20 3.34 -21.98
CA LEU A 20 16.85 4.09 -20.91
C LEU A 20 16.48 3.51 -19.54
N ASP A 21 17.49 3.09 -18.79
CA ASP A 21 17.37 2.52 -17.45
C ASP A 21 18.38 3.18 -16.49
N GLY A 22 18.04 3.30 -15.20
CA GLY A 22 18.91 3.91 -14.19
C GLY A 22 19.09 5.43 -14.31
N PHE A 23 18.04 6.14 -14.69
CA PHE A 23 18.08 7.57 -14.97
C PHE A 23 17.61 8.42 -13.79
N SER A 24 18.11 9.66 -13.70
CA SER A 24 17.53 10.71 -12.86
C SER A 24 16.48 11.52 -13.63
N THR A 25 15.58 12.21 -12.92
CA THR A 25 14.63 13.13 -13.57
C THR A 25 15.34 14.27 -14.31
N VAL A 26 16.55 14.64 -13.89
CA VAL A 26 17.36 15.69 -14.50
C VAL A 26 17.93 15.22 -15.84
N GLU A 27 18.51 14.02 -15.88
CA GLU A 27 19.01 13.38 -17.11
C GLU A 27 17.86 13.15 -18.10
N LEU A 28 16.73 12.60 -17.63
CA LEU A 28 15.57 12.36 -18.47
C LEU A 28 15.04 13.63 -19.14
N ARG A 29 15.00 14.75 -18.39
CA ARG A 29 14.65 16.07 -18.92
C ARG A 29 15.65 16.54 -19.97
N HIS A 30 16.95 16.37 -19.71
CA HIS A 30 17.99 16.78 -20.64
C HIS A 30 17.87 16.01 -21.96
N TYR A 31 17.67 14.68 -21.90
CA TYR A 31 17.40 13.86 -23.08
C TYR A 31 16.13 14.28 -23.82
N ALA A 32 15.05 14.59 -23.09
CA ALA A 32 13.81 15.08 -23.70
C ALA A 32 14.04 16.43 -24.44
N TYR A 33 14.84 17.32 -23.86
CA TYR A 33 15.15 18.60 -24.46
C TYR A 33 16.02 18.49 -25.71
N GLU A 34 17.07 17.66 -25.67
CA GLU A 34 18.01 17.49 -26.78
C GLU A 34 17.42 16.70 -27.95
N ARG A 35 16.60 15.67 -27.69
CA ARG A 35 16.15 14.73 -28.73
C ARG A 35 14.77 15.00 -29.29
N LEU A 36 13.88 15.65 -28.54
CA LEU A 36 12.46 15.73 -28.91
C LEU A 36 11.98 17.14 -29.27
N TYR A 37 12.86 18.14 -29.31
CA TYR A 37 12.60 19.54 -29.71
C TYR A 37 11.14 19.94 -29.51
N SER A 38 10.69 19.88 -28.25
CA SER A 38 9.28 20.07 -27.96
C SER A 38 8.96 21.55 -28.13
N GLY A 39 8.05 21.90 -29.04
CA GLY A 39 7.43 23.24 -29.09
C GLY A 39 6.60 23.60 -27.85
N LEU A 40 6.74 22.84 -26.75
CA LEU A 40 6.12 23.04 -25.45
C LEU A 40 7.01 23.90 -24.57
N ALA A 41 6.41 24.68 -23.69
CA ALA A 41 7.16 25.41 -22.67
C ALA A 41 7.91 24.41 -21.75
N ILE A 42 9.14 24.75 -21.37
CA ILE A 42 10.02 23.93 -20.51
C ILE A 42 9.29 23.49 -19.22
N GLU A 43 8.41 24.34 -18.69
CA GLU A 43 7.63 24.07 -17.48
C GLU A 43 6.54 23.02 -17.69
N GLU A 44 5.85 23.05 -18.83
CA GLU A 44 4.81 22.07 -19.17
C GLU A 44 5.43 20.70 -19.44
N LEU A 45 6.56 20.68 -20.16
CA LEU A 45 7.35 19.47 -20.38
C LEU A 45 7.77 18.84 -19.04
N ARG A 46 8.24 19.68 -18.11
CA ARG A 46 8.63 19.25 -16.76
C ARG A 46 7.45 18.58 -16.05
N GLN A 47 6.30 19.24 -15.99
CA GLN A 47 5.12 18.70 -15.30
C GLN A 47 4.66 17.36 -15.90
N GLN A 48 4.66 17.24 -17.23
CA GLN A 48 4.26 15.99 -17.89
C GLN A 48 5.22 14.83 -17.58
N ILE A 49 6.53 15.08 -17.63
CA ILE A 49 7.54 14.06 -17.31
C ILE A 49 7.41 13.63 -15.85
N TYR A 50 7.34 14.56 -14.90
CA TYR A 50 7.21 14.21 -13.48
C TYR A 50 5.93 13.43 -13.20
N ARG A 51 4.81 13.82 -13.79
CA ARG A 51 3.54 13.12 -13.60
C ARG A 51 3.61 11.69 -14.14
N GLN A 52 4.19 11.47 -15.32
CA GLN A 52 4.31 10.15 -15.92
C GLN A 52 5.29 9.25 -15.15
N ILE A 53 6.44 9.78 -14.73
CA ILE A 53 7.40 9.04 -13.90
C ILE A 53 6.80 8.71 -12.53
N TYR A 54 6.09 9.66 -11.91
CA TYR A 54 5.35 9.42 -10.68
C TYR A 54 4.34 8.27 -10.86
N LEU A 55 3.50 8.32 -11.90
CA LEU A 55 2.51 7.27 -12.17
C LEU A 55 3.16 5.91 -12.45
N LEU A 56 4.26 5.87 -13.20
CA LEU A 56 5.01 4.64 -13.46
C LEU A 56 5.65 4.08 -12.17
N THR A 57 6.08 4.96 -11.27
CA THR A 57 6.64 4.57 -9.97
C THR A 57 5.56 4.09 -9.00
N GLU A 58 4.46 4.83 -8.89
CA GLU A 58 3.28 4.46 -8.08
C GLU A 58 2.69 3.12 -8.54
N ARG A 59 2.78 2.82 -9.83
CA ARG A 59 2.34 1.56 -10.43
C ARG A 59 3.40 0.46 -10.45
N GLY A 60 4.53 0.64 -9.79
CA GLY A 60 5.56 -0.39 -9.69
C GLY A 60 6.26 -0.77 -11.00
N PHE A 61 6.07 -0.02 -12.10
CA PHE A 61 6.82 -0.20 -13.36
C PHE A 61 8.24 0.38 -13.27
N LEU A 62 8.41 1.41 -12.44
CA LEU A 62 9.70 1.97 -12.08
C LEU A 62 9.91 1.84 -10.57
N ARG A 63 11.13 1.47 -10.17
CA ARG A 63 11.56 1.55 -8.78
C ARG A 63 12.44 2.78 -8.60
N LYS A 64 12.29 3.44 -7.46
CA LYS A 64 13.07 4.61 -7.07
C LYS A 64 14.14 4.18 -6.08
N GLU A 65 15.40 4.40 -6.41
CA GLU A 65 16.55 4.16 -5.53
C GLU A 65 17.27 5.48 -5.23
N GLY A 66 17.69 5.66 -3.97
CA GLY A 66 18.43 6.84 -3.52
C GLY A 66 17.92 7.42 -2.20
N GLU A 67 18.78 8.20 -1.54
CA GLU A 67 18.46 8.84 -0.26
C GLU A 67 17.35 9.89 -0.43
N LYS A 68 16.37 9.91 0.48
CA LYS A 68 15.22 10.82 0.44
C LYS A 68 15.72 12.27 0.27
N SER A 69 15.20 12.97 -0.73
CA SER A 69 15.53 14.36 -1.07
C SER A 69 16.94 14.64 -1.64
N SER A 70 17.70 13.62 -2.04
CA SER A 70 18.98 13.81 -2.72
C SER A 70 18.81 13.99 -4.24
N ARG A 71 19.70 14.75 -4.89
CA ARG A 71 19.81 14.84 -6.37
C ARG A 71 20.20 13.52 -7.04
N ASN A 72 20.49 12.49 -6.24
CA ASN A 72 20.95 11.18 -6.67
C ASN A 72 19.81 10.15 -6.77
N ILE A 73 18.55 10.59 -6.71
CA ILE A 73 17.42 9.70 -6.97
C ILE A 73 17.51 9.18 -8.41
N ARG A 74 17.60 7.86 -8.53
CA ARG A 74 17.58 7.15 -9.81
C ARG A 74 16.33 6.28 -9.91
N TYR A 75 15.82 6.18 -11.12
CA TYR A 75 14.68 5.35 -11.48
C TYR A 75 15.18 4.19 -12.33
N TYR A 76 14.78 2.99 -11.93
CA TYR A 76 15.12 1.75 -12.62
C TYR A 76 13.85 1.04 -13.06
N LYS A 77 13.87 0.37 -14.20
CA LYS A 77 12.79 -0.50 -14.66
C LYS A 77 12.66 -1.69 -13.71
N THR A 78 11.43 -2.08 -13.41
CA THR A 78 11.15 -3.32 -12.66
C THR A 78 10.92 -4.49 -13.60
N SER A 79 10.85 -5.70 -13.05
CA SER A 79 10.49 -6.92 -13.79
C SER A 79 9.11 -6.84 -14.46
N LEU A 80 8.23 -5.95 -14.00
CA LEU A 80 6.89 -5.73 -14.57
C LEU A 80 6.90 -4.87 -15.83
N PHE A 81 7.97 -4.10 -16.06
CA PHE A 81 8.09 -3.22 -17.23
C PHE A 81 8.02 -3.97 -18.58
N PRO A 82 8.74 -5.10 -18.80
CA PRO A 82 8.65 -5.86 -20.04
C PRO A 82 7.38 -6.71 -20.20
N GLU A 83 6.60 -6.90 -19.13
CA GLU A 83 5.36 -7.70 -19.15
C GLU A 83 4.19 -6.94 -19.79
N VAL A 84 4.32 -5.61 -19.93
CA VAL A 84 3.30 -4.71 -20.46
C VAL A 84 3.66 -4.21 -21.86
N CYS A 85 2.65 -4.12 -22.74
CA CYS A 85 2.80 -3.46 -24.03
C CYS A 85 2.47 -1.98 -23.87
N PHE A 86 3.48 -1.12 -23.87
CA PHE A 86 3.23 0.31 -23.92
C PHE A 86 2.99 0.79 -25.34
N VAL A 87 2.17 1.82 -25.53
CA VAL A 87 1.81 2.37 -26.84
C VAL A 87 1.97 3.90 -26.81
N PRO A 88 2.61 4.54 -27.80
CA PRO A 88 2.75 5.99 -27.82
C PRO A 88 1.40 6.68 -28.03
N SER A 89 1.04 7.62 -27.17
CA SER A 89 -0.22 8.37 -27.25
C SER A 89 -0.06 9.82 -26.79
N LYS A 90 -0.76 10.74 -27.48
CA LYS A 90 -0.87 12.16 -27.09
C LYS A 90 -1.79 12.35 -25.87
N ARG A 91 -2.66 11.37 -25.58
CA ARG A 91 -3.51 11.36 -24.38
C ARG A 91 -2.73 10.68 -23.25
N THR A 92 -2.22 11.49 -22.34
CA THR A 92 -1.38 11.07 -21.20
C THR A 92 -2.17 10.51 -20.02
N THR A 93 -3.47 10.27 -20.18
CA THR A 93 -4.27 9.54 -19.21
C THR A 93 -3.89 8.08 -19.29
N ILE A 94 -2.95 7.66 -18.46
CA ILE A 94 -2.70 6.23 -18.25
C ILE A 94 -3.97 5.69 -17.56
N PRO A 95 -4.80 4.84 -18.20
CA PRO A 95 -5.97 4.25 -17.55
C PRO A 95 -5.50 3.58 -16.26
N PHE A 96 -6.21 3.78 -15.15
CA PHE A 96 -5.92 3.13 -13.88
C PHE A 96 -5.97 1.61 -14.12
N PHE A 97 -4.79 1.01 -14.22
CA PHE A 97 -4.67 -0.43 -14.26
C PHE A 97 -4.44 -0.84 -12.82
N GLU A 98 -5.45 -1.51 -12.26
CA GLU A 98 -5.24 -2.40 -11.13
C GLU A 98 -4.18 -3.41 -11.59
N LEU A 99 -2.95 -3.17 -11.15
CA LEU A 99 -1.89 -4.13 -11.30
C LEU A 99 -2.39 -5.39 -10.61
N LYS A 100 -2.48 -6.49 -11.37
CA LYS A 100 -2.49 -7.81 -10.76
C LYS A 100 -1.10 -8.05 -10.16
N GLU A 101 -0.84 -7.37 -9.05
CA GLU A 101 0.20 -7.75 -8.11
C GLU A 101 -0.33 -8.93 -7.28
N ASN A 102 -0.47 -10.07 -7.94
CA ASN A 102 -1.13 -11.24 -7.38
C ASN A 102 -0.22 -12.09 -6.46
N ASP A 103 0.76 -11.48 -5.79
CA ASP A 103 1.51 -12.22 -4.77
C ASP A 103 2.05 -11.31 -3.65
N ASN A 104 2.52 -10.10 -3.98
CA ASN A 104 3.06 -9.17 -2.98
C ASN A 104 2.03 -8.18 -2.42
N LYS A 105 1.10 -7.66 -3.24
CA LYS A 105 -0.02 -6.83 -2.72
C LYS A 105 -1.02 -7.65 -1.94
N GLU A 106 -1.25 -8.91 -2.32
CA GLU A 106 -2.12 -9.79 -1.54
C GLU A 106 -1.49 -10.07 -0.17
N LYS A 107 -0.17 -10.32 -0.09
CA LYS A 107 0.55 -10.43 1.19
C LYS A 107 0.55 -9.12 1.98
N GLU A 108 0.90 -7.99 1.37
CA GLU A 108 0.96 -6.69 2.04
C GLU A 108 -0.44 -6.23 2.48
N CYS A 109 -1.46 -6.40 1.65
CA CYS A 109 -2.87 -6.16 2.00
C CYS A 109 -3.37 -7.15 3.05
N PHE A 110 -2.94 -8.43 2.99
CA PHE A 110 -3.26 -9.43 3.99
C PHE A 110 -2.68 -9.06 5.36
N PHE A 111 -1.40 -8.68 5.45
CA PHE A 111 -0.79 -8.29 6.73
C PHE A 111 -1.34 -6.97 7.27
N VAL A 112 -1.59 -5.98 6.40
CA VAL A 112 -2.25 -4.72 6.79
C VAL A 112 -3.66 -4.99 7.32
N LYS A 113 -4.42 -5.86 6.64
CA LYS A 113 -5.76 -6.27 7.10
C LYS A 113 -5.69 -7.06 8.41
N LEU A 114 -4.72 -7.96 8.57
CA LEU A 114 -4.51 -8.73 9.79
C LEU A 114 -4.17 -7.83 10.98
N GLN A 115 -3.36 -6.79 10.75
CA GLN A 115 -3.00 -5.80 11.75
C GLN A 115 -4.18 -4.91 12.12
N HIS A 116 -5.02 -4.54 11.14
CA HIS A 116 -6.26 -3.82 11.39
C HIS A 116 -7.26 -4.66 12.20
N ASP A 117 -7.48 -5.92 11.79
CA ASP A 117 -8.36 -6.86 12.49
C ASP A 117 -7.87 -7.11 13.93
N LYS A 118 -6.54 -7.16 14.13
CA LYS A 118 -5.94 -7.25 15.46
C LYS A 118 -6.25 -6.01 16.30
N SER A 119 -6.06 -4.81 15.74
CA SER A 119 -6.36 -3.55 16.44
C SER A 119 -7.82 -3.48 16.86
N LEU A 120 -8.76 -3.88 15.99
CA LEU A 120 -10.18 -3.93 16.33
C LEU A 120 -10.48 -4.92 17.47
N CYS A 121 -9.84 -6.08 17.47
CA CYS A 121 -9.98 -7.04 18.56
C CYS A 121 -9.38 -6.51 19.88
N GLU A 122 -8.28 -5.76 19.83
CA GLU A 122 -7.65 -5.12 21.00
C GLU A 122 -8.54 -4.01 21.57
N ASP A 123 -9.17 -3.20 20.72
CA ASP A 123 -10.13 -2.16 21.11
C ASP A 123 -11.37 -2.79 21.77
N GLU A 124 -11.97 -3.81 21.14
CA GLU A 124 -13.12 -4.53 21.72
C GLU A 124 -12.75 -5.22 23.04
N TYR A 125 -11.54 -5.75 23.15
CA TYR A 125 -11.04 -6.37 24.39
C TYR A 125 -11.02 -5.37 25.55
N GLN A 126 -10.59 -4.12 25.32
CA GLN A 126 -10.60 -3.08 26.35
C GLN A 126 -12.02 -2.70 26.80
N VAL A 127 -12.95 -2.64 25.85
CA VAL A 127 -14.37 -2.38 26.16
C VAL A 127 -14.93 -3.51 27.05
N VAL A 128 -14.78 -4.76 26.63
CA VAL A 128 -15.30 -5.91 27.40
C VAL A 128 -14.61 -6.04 28.76
N LEU A 129 -13.32 -5.70 28.85
CA LEU A 129 -12.62 -5.66 30.14
C LEU A 129 -13.26 -4.64 31.10
N SER A 130 -13.59 -3.45 30.61
CA SER A 130 -14.29 -2.44 31.42
C SER A 130 -15.70 -2.89 31.86
N GLU A 131 -16.40 -3.67 31.02
CA GLU A 131 -17.69 -4.27 31.38
C GLU A 131 -17.55 -5.30 32.51
N VAL A 132 -16.52 -6.16 32.44
CA VAL A 132 -16.23 -7.14 33.51
C VAL A 132 -15.94 -6.43 34.83
N GLU A 133 -15.14 -5.37 34.81
CA GLU A 133 -14.81 -4.57 36.00
C GLU A 133 -16.06 -3.92 36.61
N GLU A 134 -16.95 -3.36 35.78
CA GLU A 134 -18.21 -2.79 36.25
C GLU A 134 -19.18 -3.86 36.77
N PHE A 135 -19.28 -5.02 36.13
CA PHE A 135 -20.09 -6.13 36.65
C PHE A 135 -19.56 -6.62 38.00
N GLN A 136 -18.25 -6.72 38.17
CA GLN A 136 -17.64 -7.06 39.45
C GLN A 136 -17.96 -6.00 40.52
N ARG A 137 -17.90 -4.71 40.16
CA ARG A 137 -18.30 -3.61 41.05
C ARG A 137 -19.77 -3.74 41.46
N LEU A 138 -20.66 -4.02 40.52
CA LEU A 138 -22.10 -4.17 40.76
C LEU A 138 -22.43 -5.40 41.62
N LEU A 139 -21.75 -6.53 41.39
CA LEU A 139 -21.88 -7.73 42.23
C LEU A 139 -21.53 -7.44 43.69
N ASN A 140 -20.48 -6.65 43.93
CA ASN A 140 -20.07 -6.25 45.29
C ASN A 140 -21.10 -5.31 45.96
N HIS A 141 -21.76 -4.44 45.19
CA HIS A 141 -22.71 -3.46 45.73
C HIS A 141 -24.15 -4.01 45.86
N TYR A 142 -24.53 -4.99 45.06
CA TYR A 142 -25.89 -5.51 44.98
C TYR A 142 -25.93 -7.04 45.11
N PRO A 143 -25.59 -7.61 46.28
CA PRO A 143 -25.58 -9.05 46.51
C PRO A 143 -26.96 -9.71 46.36
N SER A 144 -28.05 -8.93 46.41
CA SER A 144 -29.42 -9.42 46.17
C SER A 144 -29.74 -9.69 44.68
N LYS A 145 -28.89 -9.26 43.75
CA LYS A 145 -29.07 -9.41 42.29
C LYS A 145 -28.02 -10.32 41.63
N VAL A 146 -27.29 -11.08 42.44
CA VAL A 146 -26.19 -11.97 42.03
C VAL A 146 -26.58 -12.88 40.88
N SER A 147 -27.74 -13.54 40.93
CA SER A 147 -28.14 -14.51 39.91
C SER A 147 -28.22 -13.95 38.48
N ILE A 148 -28.53 -12.65 38.32
CA ILE A 148 -28.58 -11.99 37.01
C ILE A 148 -27.21 -11.41 36.64
N LEU A 149 -26.53 -10.79 37.60
CA LEU A 149 -25.23 -10.13 37.39
C LEU A 149 -24.11 -11.14 37.14
N GLU A 150 -24.14 -12.32 37.77
CA GLU A 150 -23.18 -13.39 37.52
C GLU A 150 -23.29 -13.92 36.10
N SER A 151 -24.51 -14.06 35.55
CA SER A 151 -24.70 -14.49 34.17
C SER A 151 -24.03 -13.52 33.20
N LEU A 152 -24.25 -12.22 33.36
CA LEU A 152 -23.66 -11.17 32.52
C LEU A 152 -22.14 -11.10 32.69
N HIS A 153 -21.65 -11.24 33.92
CA HIS A 153 -20.22 -11.28 34.22
C HIS A 153 -19.52 -12.48 33.57
N GLN A 154 -20.14 -13.67 33.62
CA GLN A 154 -19.61 -14.87 32.97
C GLN A 154 -19.62 -14.78 31.44
N GLU A 155 -20.67 -14.18 30.87
CA GLU A 155 -20.74 -13.93 29.43
C GLU A 155 -19.63 -12.97 28.98
N ALA A 156 -19.42 -11.88 29.72
CA ALA A 156 -18.35 -10.92 29.46
C ALA A 156 -16.95 -11.56 29.59
N LEU A 157 -16.72 -12.39 30.61
CA LEU A 157 -15.47 -13.16 30.75
C LEU A 157 -15.24 -14.11 29.57
N THR A 158 -16.29 -14.79 29.11
CA THR A 158 -16.22 -15.69 27.96
C THR A 158 -15.80 -14.91 26.71
N ARG A 159 -16.46 -13.79 26.43
CA ARG A 159 -16.10 -12.90 25.31
C ARG A 159 -14.68 -12.38 25.41
N LEU A 160 -14.21 -12.04 26.62
CA LEU A 160 -12.83 -11.61 26.86
C LEU A 160 -11.81 -12.71 26.50
N THR A 161 -12.09 -13.96 26.88
CA THR A 161 -11.23 -15.11 26.53
C THR A 161 -11.22 -15.39 25.03
N GLU A 162 -12.35 -15.26 24.34
CA GLU A 162 -12.46 -15.41 22.89
C GLU A 162 -11.65 -14.34 22.15
N LEU A 163 -11.80 -13.07 22.56
CA LEU A 163 -11.04 -11.94 21.99
C LEU A 163 -9.53 -12.13 22.20
N LYS A 164 -9.12 -12.56 23.38
CA LYS A 164 -7.71 -12.91 23.66
C LYS A 164 -7.20 -14.04 22.75
N GLY A 165 -8.03 -15.05 22.51
CA GLY A 165 -7.74 -16.13 21.57
C GLY A 165 -7.53 -15.61 20.14
N LYS A 166 -8.42 -14.74 19.66
CA LYS A 166 -8.32 -14.09 18.34
C LYS A 166 -7.04 -13.26 18.22
N ILE A 167 -6.74 -12.39 19.20
CA ILE A 167 -5.52 -11.57 19.22
C ILE A 167 -4.27 -12.44 19.19
N SER A 168 -4.26 -13.56 19.95
CA SER A 168 -3.14 -14.50 19.97
C SER A 168 -2.94 -15.17 18.62
N ALA A 169 -4.02 -15.60 17.97
CA ALA A 169 -3.97 -16.20 16.63
C ALA A 169 -3.43 -15.20 15.59
N LEU A 170 -3.97 -13.99 15.55
CA LEU A 170 -3.53 -12.94 14.62
C LEU A 170 -2.06 -12.54 14.86
N THR A 171 -1.63 -12.48 16.12
CA THR A 171 -0.23 -12.18 16.47
C THR A 171 0.73 -13.27 16.00
N LYS A 172 0.36 -14.55 16.13
CA LYS A 172 1.16 -15.68 15.65
C LYS A 172 1.29 -15.67 14.12
N VAL A 173 0.20 -15.40 13.40
CA VAL A 173 0.20 -15.31 11.94
C VAL A 173 1.02 -14.11 11.45
N ALA A 174 0.92 -12.96 12.12
CA ALA A 174 1.74 -11.79 11.82
C ALA A 174 3.24 -12.06 12.05
N ALA A 175 3.61 -12.77 13.11
CA ALA A 175 5.01 -13.09 13.42
C ALA A 175 5.67 -14.06 12.43
N MET A 176 4.90 -14.85 11.67
CA MET A 176 5.46 -15.73 10.62
C MET A 176 6.01 -14.97 9.40
N SER A 177 5.75 -13.66 9.29
CA SER A 177 6.25 -12.80 8.20
C SER A 177 7.67 -12.28 8.39
N THR A 178 8.22 -12.35 9.61
CA THR A 178 9.56 -11.78 9.94
C THR A 178 10.69 -12.81 9.83
N VAL A 179 10.37 -14.07 9.49
CA VAL A 179 11.32 -15.21 9.47
C VAL A 179 11.58 -15.74 8.04
N SER A 180 11.10 -15.05 7.00
CA SER A 180 11.30 -15.43 5.58
C SER A 180 12.12 -14.41 4.81
#